data_AF-A0A7V9PU08-F1
#
_entry.id   AF-A0A7V9PU08-F1
#
_cell.length_a   1.000
_cell.length_b   1.000
_cell.length_c   1.000
_cell.angle_alpha   90.00
_cell.angle_beta   90.00
_cell.angle_gamma   90.00
#
_symmetry.space_group_name_H-M   'P 1'
#
loop_
_entity.id
_entity.type
_entity.pdbx_description
1 polymer ?
#
loop_
_entity_poly.entity_id
_entity_poly.type
_entity_poly.pdbx_seq_one_letter_code
_entity_poly.pdbx_strand_id
1 'polypeptide(L)'
;MSTTEAKQTDVHVHTVRIVLPAHLRTIAGIAGEVPVTVEGAVTTRSVLDVLEADHPRLAGMIRDRHTQRRRAFVRFFACARDLSHDEPDAVLPDAVAQGSEPFLVVGAMAGG
;
A
#
# COMPACT_ATOMS: atom_id res chain seq x y z
N MET A 1 18.94 17.28 20.27
CA MET A 1 18.99 15.87 19.87
C MET A 1 17.92 15.69 18.81
N SER A 2 18.23 16.15 17.58
CA SER A 2 18.61 15.31 16.43
C SER A 2 17.33 14.95 15.66
N THR A 3 17.09 15.29 14.39
CA THR A 3 17.88 15.95 13.35
C THR A 3 16.88 16.57 12.38
N THR A 4 17.09 17.86 12.06
CA THR A 4 16.51 18.51 10.89
C THR A 4 17.16 17.92 9.66
N GLU A 5 16.39 17.31 8.76
CA GLU A 5 16.77 17.19 7.34
C GLU A 5 15.53 16.84 6.49
N ALA A 6 14.71 17.86 6.20
CA ALA A 6 13.74 17.81 5.13
C ALA A 6 14.21 18.75 4.02
N LYS A 7 15.12 18.28 3.18
CA LYS A 7 15.38 18.90 1.88
C LYS A 7 16.01 17.90 0.90
N GLN A 8 15.22 16.91 0.49
CA GLN A 8 15.57 16.05 -0.63
C GLN A 8 14.66 16.43 -1.80
N THR A 9 15.15 17.34 -2.65
CA THR A 9 14.47 17.77 -3.89
C THR A 9 14.87 16.89 -5.09
N ASP A 10 15.24 15.64 -4.82
CA ASP A 10 15.36 14.59 -5.83
C ASP A 10 14.04 13.83 -5.82
N VAL A 11 13.37 13.74 -6.97
CA VAL A 11 12.13 12.96 -7.09
C VAL A 11 12.53 11.49 -6.97
N HIS A 12 12.67 11.00 -5.74
CA HIS A 12 13.02 9.61 -5.52
C HIS A 12 11.85 8.74 -5.97
N VAL A 13 12.15 7.88 -6.95
CA VAL A 13 11.20 6.92 -7.49
C VAL A 13 11.42 5.59 -6.77
N HIS A 14 10.35 5.10 -6.15
CA HIS A 14 10.37 3.88 -5.35
C HIS A 14 9.50 2.81 -6.01
N THR A 15 10.05 1.60 -6.21
CA THR A 15 9.27 0.45 -6.66
C THR A 15 8.86 -0.39 -5.45
N VAL A 16 7.57 -0.39 -5.14
CA VAL A 16 6.97 -1.12 -4.02
C VAL A 16 6.27 -2.36 -4.55
N ARG A 17 6.46 -3.50 -3.88
CA ARG A 17 5.74 -4.74 -4.21
C ARG A 17 4.52 -4.88 -3.31
N ILE A 18 3.36 -5.15 -3.89
CA ILE A 18 2.11 -5.30 -3.16
C ILE A 18 1.61 -6.73 -3.30
N VAL A 19 1.27 -7.37 -2.18
CA VAL A 19 0.56 -8.66 -2.17
C VAL A 19 -0.91 -8.40 -1.90
N LEU A 20 -1.76 -8.82 -2.84
CA LEU A 20 -3.20 -8.72 -2.72
C LEU A 20 -3.84 -10.06 -2.31
N PRO A 21 -4.97 -10.04 -1.57
CA PRO A 21 -5.75 -11.24 -1.29
C PRO A 21 -6.21 -11.92 -2.58
N ALA A 22 -6.35 -13.24 -2.56
CA ALA A 22 -6.70 -14.03 -3.74
C ALA A 22 -7.94 -13.50 -4.48
N HIS A 23 -9.00 -13.14 -3.75
CA HIS A 23 -10.23 -12.60 -4.34
C HIS A 23 -10.00 -11.27 -5.10
N LEU A 24 -9.19 -10.36 -4.54
CA LEU A 24 -8.87 -9.08 -5.21
C LEU A 24 -8.00 -9.31 -6.45
N ARG A 25 -7.05 -10.24 -6.37
CA ARG A 25 -6.24 -10.66 -7.52
C ARG A 25 -7.10 -11.18 -8.67
N THR A 26 -8.08 -12.04 -8.37
CA THR A 26 -9.02 -12.54 -9.38
C THR A 26 -9.83 -11.43 -10.04
N ILE A 27 -10.37 -10.49 -9.25
CA ILE A 27 -11.17 -9.37 -9.80
C ILE A 27 -10.32 -8.44 -10.68
N ALA A 28 -9.07 -8.19 -10.27
CA ALA A 28 -8.16 -7.32 -11.00
C ALA A 28 -7.40 -8.02 -12.14
N GLY A 29 -7.53 -9.34 -12.29
CA GLY A 29 -6.80 -10.12 -13.29
C GLY A 29 -5.29 -10.19 -13.04
N ILE A 30 -4.87 -10.09 -11.77
CA ILE A 30 -3.47 -10.00 -11.36
C ILE A 30 -2.97 -11.38 -10.94
N ALA A 31 -1.84 -11.80 -11.50
CA ALA A 31 -1.09 -12.95 -11.03
C ALA A 31 0.06 -12.51 -10.13
N GLY A 32 0.18 -13.10 -8.93
CA GLY A 32 1.30 -12.82 -8.02
C GLY A 32 1.24 -11.46 -7.32
N GLU A 33 2.40 -10.83 -7.15
CA GLU A 33 2.60 -9.51 -6.55
C GLU A 33 2.43 -8.40 -7.59
N VAL A 34 2.00 -7.22 -7.14
CA VAL A 34 1.83 -6.03 -7.98
C VAL A 34 2.98 -5.07 -7.70
N PRO A 35 3.90 -4.84 -8.65
CA PRO A 35 4.85 -3.74 -8.54
C PRO A 35 4.11 -2.43 -8.81
N VAL A 36 4.28 -1.45 -7.93
CA VAL A 36 3.82 -0.07 -8.15
C VAL A 36 5.00 0.89 -8.02
N THR A 37 4.96 1.96 -8.79
CA THR A 37 5.99 3.00 -8.78
C THR A 37 5.44 4.22 -8.07
N VAL A 38 6.04 4.59 -6.95
CA VAL A 38 5.65 5.74 -6.13
C VAL A 38 6.73 6.81 -6.24
N GLU A 39 6.33 8.04 -6.56
CA GLU A 39 7.21 9.20 -6.56
C GLU A 39 7.14 9.91 -5.20
N GLY A 40 8.31 10.19 -4.61
CA GLY A 40 8.40 10.88 -3.32
C GLY A 40 8.16 9.97 -2.12
N ALA A 41 7.40 10.45 -1.14
CA ALA A 41 7.21 9.74 0.12
C ALA A 41 6.39 8.45 -0.08
N VAL A 42 6.99 7.31 0.25
CA VAL A 42 6.31 6.01 0.23
C VAL A 42 5.45 5.88 1.49
N THR A 43 4.16 6.08 1.33
CA THR A 43 3.14 6.03 2.39
C THR A 43 2.07 5.02 2.00
N THR A 44 1.21 4.62 2.95
CA THR A 44 0.07 3.75 2.61
C THR A 44 -0.85 4.43 1.61
N ARG A 45 -1.07 5.75 1.73
CA ARG A 45 -1.88 6.51 0.77
C ARG A 45 -1.26 6.49 -0.62
N SER A 46 0.00 6.87 -0.76
CA SER A 46 0.64 6.99 -2.08
C SER A 46 0.75 5.64 -2.80
N VAL A 47 1.04 4.56 -2.08
CA VAL A 47 1.06 3.19 -2.63
C VAL A 47 -0.34 2.77 -3.13
N LEU A 48 -1.39 3.02 -2.34
CA LEU A 48 -2.75 2.65 -2.71
C LEU A 48 -3.33 3.53 -3.82
N ASP A 49 -2.95 4.80 -3.88
CA ASP A 49 -3.35 5.72 -4.95
C ASP A 49 -2.83 5.24 -6.31
N VAL A 50 -1.56 4.87 -6.39
CA VAL A 50 -0.97 4.31 -7.62
C VAL A 50 -1.62 2.97 -7.96
N LEU A 51 -1.79 2.08 -6.98
CA LEU A 51 -2.44 0.78 -7.20
C LEU A 51 -3.86 0.92 -7.76
N GLU A 52 -4.67 1.81 -7.19
CA GLU A 52 -6.05 2.02 -7.63
C GLU A 52 -6.15 2.77 -8.96
N ALA A 53 -5.17 3.63 -9.28
CA ALA A 53 -5.05 4.27 -10.59
C ALA A 53 -4.71 3.24 -11.69
N ASP A 54 -3.77 2.34 -11.42
CA ASP A 54 -3.33 1.29 -12.36
C ASP A 54 -4.37 0.16 -12.48
N HIS A 55 -5.11 -0.09 -11.39
CA HIS A 55 -6.17 -1.11 -11.34
C HIS A 55 -7.49 -0.52 -10.82
N PRO A 56 -8.25 0.21 -11.66
CA PRO A 56 -9.52 0.84 -11.26
C PRO A 56 -10.59 -0.12 -10.74
N ARG A 57 -10.47 -1.43 -11.03
CA ARG A 57 -11.35 -2.48 -10.49
C ARG A 57 -11.16 -2.71 -8.98
N LEU A 58 -10.05 -2.27 -8.40
CA LEU A 58 -9.76 -2.36 -6.97
C LEU A 58 -10.31 -1.15 -6.18
N ALA A 59 -10.62 -0.04 -6.87
CA ALA A 59 -11.19 1.14 -6.24
C ALA A 59 -12.54 0.81 -5.59
N GLY A 60 -12.72 1.17 -4.31
CA GLY A 60 -13.91 0.78 -3.54
C GLY A 60 -13.80 -0.58 -2.85
N MET A 61 -12.83 -1.41 -3.23
CA MET A 61 -12.63 -2.75 -2.64
C MET A 61 -11.68 -2.70 -1.44
N ILE A 62 -10.62 -1.90 -1.53
CA ILE A 62 -9.59 -1.73 -0.49
C ILE A 62 -9.96 -0.54 0.41
N ARG A 63 -10.15 0.64 -0.21
CA ARG A 63 -10.62 1.86 0.42
C ARG A 63 -12.03 2.20 -0.04
N ASP A 64 -12.80 2.86 0.81
CA ASP A 64 -14.06 3.46 0.39
C ASP A 64 -13.81 4.49 -0.72
N ARG A 65 -14.58 4.41 -1.80
CA ARG A 65 -14.33 5.19 -3.02
C ARG A 65 -14.44 6.71 -2.79
N HIS A 66 -15.30 7.13 -1.86
CA HIS A 66 -15.59 8.54 -1.62
C HIS A 66 -14.70 9.14 -0.54
N THR A 67 -14.52 8.41 0.56
CA THR A 67 -13.80 8.90 1.74
C THR A 67 -12.33 8.51 1.75
N GLN A 68 -11.90 7.59 0.85
CA GLN A 68 -10.55 7.04 0.80
C GLN A 68 -10.10 6.37 2.11
N ARG A 69 -11.05 6.03 2.98
CA ARG A 69 -10.78 5.35 4.25
C ARG A 69 -10.68 3.85 4.03
N ARG A 70 -9.73 3.21 4.72
CA ARG A 70 -9.62 1.74 4.78
C ARG A 70 -10.96 1.13 5.19
N ARG A 71 -11.39 0.08 4.49
CA ARG A 71 -12.59 -0.68 4.89
C ARG A 71 -12.28 -1.53 6.12
N ALA A 72 -13.22 -1.65 7.05
CA ALA A 72 -12.99 -2.26 8.36
C ALA A 72 -12.41 -3.69 8.32
N PHE A 73 -12.75 -4.45 7.27
CA PHE A 73 -12.29 -5.83 7.05
C PHE A 73 -11.02 -5.94 6.20
N VAL A 74 -10.40 -4.83 5.80
CA VAL A 74 -9.12 -4.83 5.10
C VAL A 74 -8.04 -4.46 6.11
N ARG A 75 -6.95 -5.21 6.18
CA ARG A 75 -5.77 -4.94 7.01
C ARG A 75 -4.55 -4.70 6.13
N PHE A 76 -3.62 -3.91 6.64
CA PHE A 76 -2.36 -3.59 5.99
C PHE A 76 -1.20 -4.06 6.84
N PHE A 77 -0.23 -4.73 6.23
CA PHE A 77 0.98 -5.14 6.91
C PHE A 77 2.22 -4.77 6.10
N ALA A 78 3.29 -4.45 6.81
CA ALA A 78 4.62 -4.27 6.29
C ALA A 78 5.60 -4.81 7.32
N CYS A 79 6.65 -5.53 6.90
CA CYS A 79 7.68 -6.02 7.83
C CYS A 79 7.10 -6.78 9.04
N ALA A 80 6.10 -7.65 8.80
CA ALA A 80 5.33 -8.37 9.81
C ALA A 80 4.62 -7.50 10.88
N ARG A 81 4.53 -6.17 10.67
CA ARG A 81 3.82 -5.23 11.52
C ARG A 81 2.46 -4.86 10.91
N ASP A 82 1.44 -4.80 11.75
CA ASP A 82 0.12 -4.28 11.37
C ASP A 82 0.17 -2.74 11.31
N LEU A 83 -0.18 -2.18 10.14
CA LEU A 83 -0.26 -0.74 9.87
C LEU A 83 -1.71 -0.26 9.68
N SER A 84 -2.69 -1.13 9.95
CA SER A 84 -4.11 -0.88 9.69
C SER A 84 -4.70 0.33 10.43
N HIS A 85 -4.07 0.74 11.53
CA HIS A 85 -4.52 1.84 12.38
C HIS A 85 -3.55 3.03 12.35
N ASP A 86 -2.46 2.92 11.61
CA ASP A 86 -1.49 3.99 11.46
C ASP A 86 -2.06 5.07 10.51
N GLU A 87 -1.50 6.27 10.58
CA GLU A 87 -1.92 7.36 9.69
C GLU A 87 -1.60 6.99 8.23
N PRO A 88 -2.53 7.25 7.27
CA PRO A 88 -2.30 6.88 5.87
C PRO A 88 -1.07 7.54 5.24
N ASP A 89 -0.67 8.70 5.76
CA ASP A 89 0.48 9.49 5.33
C ASP A 89 1.77 9.17 6.13
N ALA A 90 1.70 8.23 7.08
CA ALA A 90 2.90 7.75 7.75
C ALA A 90 3.78 7.02 6.74
N VAL A 91 5.08 7.33 6.77
CA VAL A 91 6.08 6.72 5.88
C VAL A 91 6.17 5.23 6.20
N LEU A 92 6.11 4.41 5.15
CA LEU A 92 6.28 2.97 5.26
C LEU A 92 7.72 2.61 5.62
N PRO A 93 7.98 1.45 6.25
CA PRO A 93 9.32 1.00 6.54
C PRO A 93 10.21 0.97 5.29
N ASP A 94 11.50 1.28 5.44
CA ASP A 94 12.48 1.33 4.35
C ASP A 94 12.52 0.04 3.53
N ALA A 95 12.36 -1.13 4.17
CA ALA A 95 12.34 -2.41 3.48
C ALA A 95 11.21 -2.51 2.43
N VAL A 96 10.06 -1.88 2.69
CA VAL A 96 8.96 -1.79 1.72
C VAL A 96 9.22 -0.70 0.69
N ALA A 97 9.71 0.47 1.12
CA ALA A 97 10.05 1.58 0.22
C ALA A 97 11.16 1.22 -0.80
N GLN A 98 12.03 0.27 -0.45
CA GLN A 98 13.09 -0.26 -1.31
C GLN A 98 12.64 -1.52 -2.09
N GLY A 99 11.42 -2.00 -1.88
CA GLY A 99 10.91 -3.22 -2.51
C GLY A 99 11.55 -4.53 -2.00
N SER A 100 12.35 -4.48 -0.93
CA SER A 100 12.96 -5.67 -0.31
C SER A 100 11.92 -6.55 0.39
N GLU A 101 10.89 -5.94 0.97
CA GLU A 101 9.72 -6.63 1.51
C GLU A 101 8.43 -6.10 0.88
N PRO A 102 7.38 -6.94 0.75
CA PRO A 102 6.13 -6.50 0.18
C PRO A 102 5.25 -5.74 1.19
N PHE A 103 4.45 -4.82 0.68
CA PHE A 103 3.26 -4.30 1.36
C PHE A 103 2.11 -5.30 1.20
N LEU A 104 1.57 -5.80 2.31
CA LEU A 104 0.53 -6.83 2.30
C LEU A 104 -0.84 -6.20 2.53
N VAL A 105 -1.75 -6.41 1.58
CA VAL A 105 -3.18 -6.17 1.77
C VAL A 105 -3.83 -7.49 2.15
N VAL A 106 -4.50 -7.52 3.29
CA VAL A 106 -5.17 -8.72 3.81
C VAL A 106 -6.66 -8.42 3.97
N GLY A 107 -7.53 -9.16 3.28
CA GLY A 107 -8.96 -9.12 3.55
C GLY A 107 -9.30 -10.08 4.69
N ALA A 108 -10.28 -9.73 5.52
CA ALA A 108 -10.91 -10.70 6.40
C ALA A 108 -11.44 -11.83 5.51
N MET A 109 -10.83 -13.01 5.62
CA MET A 109 -11.40 -14.21 5.05
C MET A 109 -12.69 -14.45 5.83
N ALA A 110 -13.83 -14.51 5.14
CA ALA A 110 -14.93 -15.27 5.71
C ALA A 110 -14.34 -16.64 6.06
N GLY A 111 -14.29 -16.97 7.36
CA GLY A 111 -13.86 -18.28 7.81
C GLY A 111 -14.69 -19.32 7.05
N GLY A 112 -14.00 -20.23 6.36
CA GLY A 112 -14.64 -21.41 5.78
C GLY A 112 -15.23 -22.29 6.86
#